data_AF-A0A6G2QMG9-F1
#
_entry.id   AF-A0A6G2QMG9-F1
#
_cell.length_a   1.000
_cell.length_b   1.000
_cell.length_c   1.000
_cell.angle_alpha   90.00
_cell.angle_beta   90.00
_cell.angle_gamma   90.00
#
_symmetry.space_group_name_H-M   'P 1'
#
loop_
_entity.id
_entity.type
_entity.pdbx_description
1 polymer ?
#
loop_
_entity_poly.entity_id
_entity_poly.type
_entity_poly.pdbx_seq_one_letter_code
_entity_poly.pdbx_strand_id
1 'polypeptide(L)'
;MAGVAWVLDELVKGLDGYGQLEQTGTGASGSVVEPYGPGASARYEDGLKITVSRPHEESDGTYRFTVTYDNDTGEELLLGGEPTGGADPALEVREGEPLDDDYSHDYFLTWLNEQECAAALTAPLGEGETRSVPVHVEPSRKGIPVTVEVEPADDDFRETAYFLLSLERPGRYRTFA
;
A
#
# COMPACT_ATOMS: atom_id res chain seq x y z
N MET A 1 -53.00 -22.16 -1.34
CA MET A 1 -51.59 -22.20 -0.90
C MET A 1 -50.75 -21.75 -2.09
N ALA A 2 -50.59 -20.45 -2.28
CA ALA A 2 -49.76 -19.88 -3.33
C ALA A 2 -48.34 -19.73 -2.78
N GLY A 3 -47.39 -20.40 -3.43
CA GLY A 3 -45.99 -20.45 -3.03
C GLY A 3 -45.20 -19.27 -3.57
N VAL A 4 -44.55 -18.58 -2.63
CA VAL A 4 -43.22 -17.94 -2.68
C VAL A 4 -42.84 -17.19 -3.95
N ALA A 5 -43.00 -15.88 -3.90
CA ALA A 5 -42.19 -14.93 -4.66
C ALA A 5 -41.45 -14.03 -3.64
N TRP A 6 -40.24 -13.59 -4.01
CA TRP A 6 -39.38 -12.61 -3.32
C TRP A 6 -38.36 -13.15 -2.30
N VAL A 7 -37.33 -13.89 -2.74
CA VAL A 7 -35.99 -13.88 -2.12
C VAL A 7 -34.93 -14.25 -3.19
N LEU A 8 -34.73 -13.41 -4.20
CA LEU A 8 -33.59 -13.56 -5.12
C LEU A 8 -32.90 -12.22 -5.47
N ASP A 9 -33.46 -11.09 -5.06
CA ASP A 9 -32.86 -9.77 -5.34
C ASP A 9 -31.76 -9.40 -4.32
N GLU A 10 -31.82 -9.92 -3.09
CA GLU A 10 -30.80 -9.68 -2.06
C GLU A 10 -29.59 -10.62 -2.15
N LEU A 11 -29.63 -11.69 -2.96
CA LEU A 11 -28.51 -12.64 -3.07
C LEU A 11 -27.52 -12.31 -4.20
N VAL A 12 -27.80 -11.30 -5.03
CA VAL A 12 -26.89 -10.85 -6.10
C VAL A 12 -26.01 -9.67 -5.66
N LYS A 13 -26.25 -9.09 -4.48
CA LYS A 13 -25.40 -8.02 -3.89
C LYS A 13 -24.22 -8.52 -3.04
N GLY A 14 -24.00 -9.84 -2.96
CA GLY A 14 -23.01 -10.45 -2.08
C GLY A 14 -21.74 -10.96 -2.78
N LEU A 15 -21.41 -10.47 -3.97
CA LEU A 15 -20.30 -10.96 -4.81
C LEU A 15 -19.54 -9.84 -5.53
N ASP A 16 -19.67 -8.59 -5.09
CA ASP A 16 -18.70 -7.55 -5.40
C ASP A 16 -17.70 -7.58 -4.24
N GLY A 17 -16.42 -7.92 -4.47
CA GLY A 17 -15.47 -8.04 -3.37
C GLY A 17 -15.19 -6.66 -2.78
N TYR A 18 -15.72 -6.44 -1.59
CA TYR A 18 -15.39 -5.26 -0.80
C TYR A 18 -13.96 -5.43 -0.31
N GLY A 19 -13.04 -4.62 -0.84
CA GLY A 19 -11.69 -4.45 -0.31
C GLY A 19 -10.67 -5.59 -0.50
N GLN A 20 -10.95 -6.55 -1.40
CA GLN A 20 -9.98 -7.59 -1.78
C GLN A 20 -8.99 -7.07 -2.82
N LEU A 21 -7.73 -7.52 -2.75
CA LEU A 21 -6.75 -7.23 -3.80
C LEU A 21 -7.08 -8.02 -5.07
N GLU A 22 -7.20 -7.32 -6.20
CA GLU A 22 -7.36 -7.94 -7.51
C GLU A 22 -6.17 -8.86 -7.81
N GLN A 23 -6.44 -10.16 -7.98
CA GLN A 23 -5.42 -11.10 -8.42
C GLN A 23 -5.04 -10.83 -9.87
N THR A 24 -3.94 -10.11 -10.09
CA THR A 24 -3.36 -10.02 -11.42
C THR A 24 -2.71 -11.37 -11.77
N GLY A 25 -3.00 -11.92 -12.96
CA GLY A 25 -2.56 -13.25 -13.40
C GLY A 25 -1.04 -13.45 -13.55
N THR A 26 -0.23 -12.57 -12.97
CA THR A 26 1.24 -12.52 -13.07
C THR A 26 1.89 -12.25 -11.71
N GLY A 27 1.70 -13.17 -10.76
CA GLY A 27 2.76 -13.59 -9.82
C GLY A 27 3.10 -12.71 -8.59
N ALA A 28 2.47 -11.57 -8.37
CA ALA A 28 2.55 -10.88 -7.07
C ALA A 28 1.12 -10.55 -6.63
N SER A 29 0.71 -11.06 -5.48
CA SER A 29 -0.61 -10.85 -4.89
C SER A 29 -0.68 -9.58 -4.04
N GLY A 30 0.46 -9.01 -3.67
CA GLY A 30 0.53 -7.91 -2.71
C GLY A 30 0.41 -8.35 -1.27
N SER A 31 0.37 -9.66 -1.03
CA SER A 31 0.37 -10.24 0.31
C SER A 31 1.76 -10.14 0.95
N VAL A 32 1.82 -10.35 2.25
CA VAL A 32 3.07 -10.44 3.02
C VAL A 32 4.06 -11.49 2.46
N VAL A 33 3.56 -12.56 1.82
CA VAL A 33 4.39 -13.65 1.25
C VAL A 33 4.86 -13.34 -0.17
N GLU A 34 4.06 -12.59 -0.93
CA GLU A 34 4.34 -12.21 -2.31
C GLU A 34 4.09 -10.70 -2.50
N PRO A 35 4.94 -9.84 -1.88
CA PRO A 35 4.76 -8.41 -1.93
C PRO A 35 4.97 -7.87 -3.34
N TYR A 36 4.34 -6.73 -3.62
CA TYR A 36 4.53 -6.00 -4.87
C TYR A 36 5.95 -5.43 -4.99
N GLY A 37 6.45 -5.38 -6.22
CA GLY A 37 7.72 -4.72 -6.53
C GLY A 37 7.60 -3.19 -6.72
N PRO A 38 8.72 -2.47 -6.82
CA PRO A 38 8.72 -1.02 -6.97
C PRO A 38 8.16 -0.58 -8.34
N GLY A 39 7.20 0.34 -8.31
CA GLY A 39 6.45 0.82 -9.46
C GLY A 39 5.21 -0.02 -9.82
N ALA A 40 4.91 -1.08 -9.05
CA ALA A 40 3.67 -1.82 -9.17
C ALA A 40 2.51 -1.10 -8.46
N SER A 41 1.29 -1.57 -8.74
CA SER A 41 0.08 -1.06 -8.10
C SER A 41 -0.69 -2.20 -7.43
N ALA A 42 -1.11 -1.99 -6.20
CA ALA A 42 -2.21 -2.72 -5.58
C ALA A 42 -3.53 -2.15 -6.13
N ARG A 43 -4.43 -3.02 -6.56
CA ARG A 43 -5.78 -2.65 -6.99
C ARG A 43 -6.77 -3.41 -6.14
N TYR A 44 -7.74 -2.70 -5.62
CA TYR A 44 -8.83 -3.26 -4.87
C TYR A 44 -10.03 -3.43 -5.78
N GLU A 45 -10.80 -4.49 -5.56
CA GLU A 45 -12.01 -4.78 -6.36
C GLU A 45 -13.07 -3.67 -6.29
N ASP A 46 -13.04 -2.85 -5.24
CA ASP A 46 -13.91 -1.70 -5.06
C ASP A 46 -13.53 -0.48 -5.91
N GLY A 47 -12.35 -0.47 -6.54
CA GLY A 47 -11.87 0.65 -7.37
C GLY A 47 -10.73 1.47 -6.76
N LEU A 48 -10.32 1.23 -5.51
CA LEU A 48 -9.14 1.89 -4.96
C LEU A 48 -7.87 1.33 -5.64
N LYS A 49 -6.95 2.20 -6.01
CA LYS A 49 -5.63 1.80 -6.53
C LYS A 49 -4.52 2.53 -5.81
N ILE A 50 -3.53 1.75 -5.36
CA ILE A 50 -2.36 2.26 -4.63
C ILE A 50 -1.11 1.90 -5.42
N THR A 51 -0.24 2.89 -5.66
CA THR A 51 1.00 2.70 -6.42
C THR A 51 2.19 3.21 -5.61
N VAL A 52 3.22 2.38 -5.45
CA VAL A 52 4.47 2.80 -4.82
C VAL A 52 5.51 3.00 -5.91
N SER A 53 6.03 4.21 -6.05
CA SER A 53 7.04 4.52 -7.07
C SER A 53 8.37 3.82 -6.77
N ARG A 54 9.24 3.76 -7.77
CA ARG A 54 10.63 3.37 -7.53
C ARG A 54 11.33 4.39 -6.61
N PRO A 55 12.16 3.94 -5.66
CA PRO A 55 12.98 4.84 -4.85
C PRO A 55 14.06 5.52 -5.69
N HIS A 56 14.30 6.79 -5.38
CA HIS A 56 15.31 7.64 -5.99
C HIS A 56 16.32 8.07 -4.91
N GLU A 57 17.62 7.84 -5.16
CA GLU A 57 18.71 8.29 -4.27
C GLU A 57 18.90 9.81 -4.43
N GLU A 58 18.81 10.54 -3.33
CA GLU A 58 19.11 11.97 -3.25
C GLU A 58 20.61 12.23 -3.06
N SER A 59 21.05 13.48 -3.27
CA SER A 59 22.49 13.83 -3.21
C SER A 59 23.12 13.65 -1.82
N ASP A 60 22.32 13.64 -0.77
CA ASP A 60 22.74 13.47 0.63
C ASP A 60 22.78 11.99 1.06
N GLY A 61 22.43 11.05 0.17
CA GLY A 61 22.41 9.61 0.45
C GLY A 61 21.07 9.11 1.03
N THR A 62 20.10 9.99 1.21
CA THR A 62 18.71 9.62 1.54
C THR A 62 17.98 9.16 0.28
N TYR A 63 16.77 8.59 0.45
CA TYR A 63 15.95 8.13 -0.66
C TYR A 63 14.55 8.74 -0.60
N ARG A 64 14.00 9.02 -1.78
CA ARG A 64 12.62 9.46 -1.95
C ARG A 64 11.84 8.51 -2.85
N PHE A 65 10.61 8.22 -2.45
CA PHE A 65 9.60 7.58 -3.30
C PHE A 65 8.24 8.19 -3.02
N THR A 66 7.22 7.77 -3.77
CA THR A 66 5.86 8.30 -3.63
C THR A 66 4.89 7.14 -3.53
N VAL A 67 3.97 7.26 -2.58
CA VAL A 67 2.78 6.41 -2.49
C VAL A 67 1.61 7.20 -3.06
N THR A 68 1.02 6.70 -4.15
CA THR A 68 -0.08 7.36 -4.85
C THR A 68 -1.35 6.56 -4.65
N TYR A 69 -2.38 7.21 -4.12
CA TYR A 69 -3.73 6.70 -3.95
C TYR A 69 -4.61 7.30 -5.05
N ASP A 70 -5.33 6.44 -5.76
CA ASP A 70 -6.25 6.80 -6.84
C ASP A 70 -7.62 6.21 -6.48
N ASN A 71 -8.60 7.09 -6.26
CA ASN A 71 -9.91 6.69 -5.76
C ASN A 71 -10.93 6.62 -6.88
N ASP A 72 -11.31 5.41 -7.29
CA ASP A 72 -12.41 5.16 -8.23
C ASP A 72 -13.57 4.39 -7.56
N THR A 73 -13.69 4.42 -6.23
CA THR A 73 -14.67 3.61 -5.48
C THR A 73 -16.11 4.12 -5.54
N GLY A 74 -16.35 5.26 -6.19
CA GLY A 74 -17.66 5.90 -6.25
C GLY A 74 -18.05 6.66 -4.97
N GLU A 75 -17.15 6.75 -3.99
CA GLU A 75 -17.36 7.47 -2.74
C GLU A 75 -16.10 8.17 -2.23
N GLU A 76 -16.22 8.92 -1.13
CA GLU A 76 -15.10 9.59 -0.48
C GLU A 76 -14.40 8.63 0.51
N LEU A 77 -13.07 8.57 0.47
CA LEU A 77 -12.26 7.66 1.30
C LEU A 77 -11.48 8.40 2.40
N LEU A 78 -11.48 7.83 3.61
CA LEU A 78 -10.65 8.28 4.73
C LEU A 78 -9.35 7.49 4.80
N LEU A 79 -8.34 7.88 4.01
CA LEU A 79 -7.10 7.11 3.88
C LEU A 79 -6.36 6.86 5.20
N GLY A 80 -6.38 7.82 6.14
CA GLY A 80 -5.66 7.76 7.41
C GLY A 80 -6.38 7.01 8.55
N GLY A 81 -7.56 6.42 8.28
CA GLY A 81 -8.38 5.80 9.31
C GLY A 81 -9.22 6.77 10.14
N GLU A 82 -10.14 6.21 10.92
CA GLU A 82 -10.86 6.96 11.94
C GLU A 82 -9.89 7.41 13.04
N PRO A 83 -10.03 8.64 13.58
CA PRO A 83 -9.16 9.16 14.65
C PRO A 83 -9.38 8.47 16.03
N THR A 84 -9.99 7.29 16.07
CA THR A 84 -10.30 6.54 17.28
C THR A 84 -9.07 5.73 17.71
N GLY A 85 -8.23 6.40 18.52
CA GLY A 85 -7.00 5.91 19.14
C GLY A 85 -6.89 4.39 19.31
N GLY A 86 -6.12 3.77 18.40
CA GLY A 86 -5.76 2.36 18.48
C GLY A 86 -5.50 1.66 17.14
N ALA A 87 -5.83 2.28 15.99
CA ALA A 87 -5.56 1.68 14.68
C ALA A 87 -4.08 1.80 14.30
N ASP A 88 -3.54 0.71 13.74
CA ASP A 88 -2.23 0.65 13.11
C ASP A 88 -2.10 1.74 12.02
N PRO A 89 -0.88 2.25 11.74
CA PRO A 89 -0.71 3.34 10.80
C PRO A 89 -1.14 2.94 9.39
N ALA A 90 -2.02 3.73 8.77
CA ALA A 90 -2.49 3.50 7.39
C ALA A 90 -1.38 3.44 6.33
N LEU A 91 -0.20 3.95 6.66
CA LEU A 91 1.03 3.81 5.89
C LEU A 91 2.19 3.55 6.87
N GLU A 92 2.85 2.41 6.72
CA GLU A 92 4.07 2.08 7.44
C GLU A 92 5.23 1.86 6.47
N VAL A 93 6.43 2.30 6.87
CA VAL A 93 7.66 2.12 6.10
C VAL A 93 8.75 1.65 7.05
N ARG A 94 9.21 0.42 6.87
CA ARG A 94 10.18 -0.24 7.77
C ARG A 94 11.27 -0.95 7.00
N GLU A 95 12.42 -1.13 7.64
CA GLU A 95 13.46 -2.02 7.13
C GLU A 95 13.01 -3.49 7.14
N GLY A 96 13.64 -4.31 6.28
CA GLY A 96 13.41 -5.74 6.25
C GLY A 96 12.40 -6.18 5.20
N GLU A 97 12.31 -7.49 5.02
CA GLU A 97 11.26 -8.13 4.23
C GLU A 97 9.98 -8.25 5.08
N PRO A 98 8.80 -8.39 4.47
CA PRO A 98 7.55 -8.37 5.23
C PRO A 98 7.45 -9.48 6.29
N LEU A 99 8.04 -10.65 6.02
CA LEU A 99 8.07 -11.83 6.91
C LEU A 99 9.28 -11.88 7.86
N ASP A 100 10.17 -10.88 7.83
CA ASP A 100 11.34 -10.85 8.70
C ASP A 100 10.88 -10.46 10.11
N ASP A 101 10.60 -11.45 10.95
CA ASP A 101 10.18 -11.29 12.35
C ASP A 101 11.36 -11.07 13.30
N ASP A 102 12.56 -11.44 12.86
CA ASP A 102 13.81 -11.27 13.57
C ASP A 102 14.47 -9.96 13.13
N TYR A 103 13.89 -8.83 13.55
CA TYR A 103 14.38 -7.46 13.32
C TYR A 103 15.90 -7.44 13.15
N SER A 104 16.38 -7.41 11.91
CA SER A 104 17.80 -7.61 11.69
C SER A 104 18.56 -6.46 12.36
N HIS A 105 19.37 -6.75 13.37
CA HIS A 105 20.18 -5.72 14.04
C HIS A 105 21.32 -5.17 13.16
N ASP A 106 21.45 -5.68 11.93
CA ASP A 106 22.54 -5.37 11.01
C ASP A 106 22.32 -4.07 10.22
N TYR A 107 21.08 -3.58 10.16
CA TYR A 107 20.71 -2.33 9.52
C TYR A 107 19.44 -1.75 10.14
N PHE A 108 19.16 -0.48 9.83
CA PHE A 108 17.96 0.21 10.27
C PHE A 108 17.56 1.23 9.20
N LEU A 109 16.29 1.61 9.18
CA LEU A 109 15.77 2.68 8.35
C LEU A 109 15.27 3.82 9.26
N THR A 110 15.56 5.06 8.89
CA THR A 110 14.95 6.23 9.53
C THR A 110 13.95 6.85 8.56
N TRP A 111 12.69 6.96 8.96
CA TRP A 111 11.66 7.67 8.20
C TRP A 111 11.68 9.16 8.57
N LEU A 112 12.22 9.98 7.66
CA LEU A 112 12.53 11.38 7.93
C LEU A 112 11.30 12.29 7.95
N ASN A 113 10.22 11.90 7.28
CA ASN A 113 9.02 12.70 7.11
C ASN A 113 7.72 11.97 7.47
N GLU A 114 7.78 11.02 8.41
CA GLU A 114 6.65 10.22 8.87
C GLU A 114 5.42 11.06 9.25
N GLN A 115 5.61 12.11 10.05
CA GLN A 115 4.52 12.99 10.49
C GLN A 115 3.88 13.76 9.33
N GLU A 116 4.65 14.14 8.31
CA GLU A 116 4.12 14.82 7.12
C GLU A 116 3.29 13.85 6.27
N CYS A 117 3.72 12.60 6.14
CA CYS A 117 2.98 11.54 5.48
C CYS A 117 1.65 11.26 6.19
N ALA A 118 1.69 11.05 7.52
CA ALA A 118 0.49 10.84 8.31
C ALA A 118 -0.49 12.01 8.18
N ALA A 119 0.00 13.26 8.25
CA ALA A 119 -0.83 14.44 8.06
C ALA A 119 -1.50 14.49 6.68
N ALA A 120 -0.80 14.09 5.60
CA ALA A 120 -1.34 14.05 4.25
C ALA A 120 -2.50 13.04 4.07
N LEU A 121 -2.57 12.02 4.93
CA LEU A 121 -3.61 11.00 4.91
C LEU A 121 -4.86 11.37 5.73
N THR A 122 -4.81 12.47 6.51
CA THR A 122 -5.94 12.88 7.37
C THR A 122 -7.13 13.47 6.61
N ALA A 123 -6.89 14.12 5.47
CA ALA A 123 -7.97 14.68 4.67
C ALA A 123 -8.72 13.55 3.93
N PRO A 124 -10.06 13.60 3.81
CA PRO A 124 -10.77 12.69 2.93
C PRO A 124 -10.29 12.81 1.48
N LEU A 125 -10.33 11.73 0.70
CA LEU A 125 -10.01 11.68 -0.72
C LEU A 125 -11.32 11.48 -1.51
N GLY A 126 -11.72 12.47 -2.30
CA GLY A 126 -12.96 12.40 -3.07
C GLY A 126 -12.94 11.35 -4.18
N GLU A 127 -14.11 11.00 -4.70
CA GLU A 127 -14.27 10.15 -5.88
C GLU A 127 -13.55 10.77 -7.09
N GLY A 128 -12.79 9.96 -7.82
CA GLY A 128 -11.99 10.36 -8.98
C GLY A 128 -10.75 11.19 -8.64
N GLU A 129 -10.47 11.41 -7.36
CA GLU A 129 -9.29 12.15 -6.93
C GLU A 129 -8.06 11.26 -6.76
N THR A 130 -6.90 11.87 -6.95
CA THR A 130 -5.61 11.24 -6.73
C THR A 130 -4.86 12.00 -5.63
N ARG A 131 -4.25 11.27 -4.69
CA ARG A 131 -3.33 11.83 -3.70
C ARG A 131 -1.97 11.17 -3.76
N SER A 132 -0.92 11.98 -3.80
CA SER A 132 0.46 11.53 -3.77
C SER A 132 1.13 11.93 -2.46
N VAL A 133 1.61 10.94 -1.72
CA VAL A 133 2.30 11.11 -0.44
C VAL A 133 3.80 10.86 -0.68
N PRO A 134 4.65 11.90 -0.60
CA PRO A 134 6.09 11.72 -0.75
C PRO A 134 6.65 11.09 0.52
N VAL A 135 7.43 10.02 0.37
CA VAL A 135 8.15 9.37 1.47
C VAL A 135 9.63 9.67 1.34
N HIS A 136 10.26 10.03 2.46
CA HIS A 136 11.67 10.36 2.57
C HIS A 136 12.32 9.54 3.68
N VAL A 137 13.29 8.71 3.32
CA VAL A 137 13.94 7.77 4.24
C VAL A 137 15.46 7.85 4.18
N GLU A 138 16.11 7.52 5.28
CA GLU A 138 17.56 7.38 5.40
C GLU A 138 17.90 5.94 5.82
N PRO A 139 18.51 5.14 4.93
CA PRO A 139 18.97 3.80 5.31
C PRO A 139 20.35 3.87 5.96
N SER A 140 20.58 3.02 6.98
CA SER A 140 21.90 2.93 7.63
C SER A 140 23.01 2.39 6.71
N ARG A 141 22.63 1.66 5.64
CA ARG A 141 23.51 1.22 4.56
C ARG A 141 22.73 1.06 3.25
N LYS A 142 23.42 1.12 2.12
CA LYS A 142 22.78 0.97 0.79
C LYS A 142 22.32 -0.47 0.54
N GLY A 143 21.25 -0.61 -0.24
CA GLY A 143 20.74 -1.91 -0.69
C GLY A 143 19.97 -2.70 0.37
N ILE A 144 19.58 -2.06 1.49
CA ILE A 144 18.71 -2.73 2.46
C ILE A 144 17.31 -2.96 1.86
N PRO A 145 16.67 -4.09 2.19
CA PRO A 145 15.26 -4.27 1.90
C PRO A 145 14.43 -3.28 2.74
N VAL A 146 13.39 -2.72 2.14
CA VAL A 146 12.42 -1.84 2.78
C VAL A 146 11.02 -2.32 2.43
N THR A 147 10.22 -2.57 3.45
CA THR A 147 8.81 -2.89 3.30
C THR A 147 7.98 -1.62 3.45
N VAL A 148 7.04 -1.42 2.53
CA VAL A 148 5.98 -0.42 2.65
C VAL A 148 4.67 -1.19 2.83
N GLU A 149 4.01 -0.94 3.95
CA GLU A 149 2.70 -1.51 4.27
C GLU A 149 1.66 -0.41 4.13
N VAL A 150 0.60 -0.70 3.38
CA VAL A 150 -0.51 0.23 3.22
C VAL A 150 -1.77 -0.48 3.67
N GLU A 151 -2.31 -0.01 4.78
CA GLU A 151 -3.58 -0.46 5.35
C GLU A 151 -4.62 0.62 5.05
N PRO A 152 -5.39 0.49 3.95
CA PRO A 152 -6.37 1.49 3.61
C PRO A 152 -7.57 1.33 4.53
N ALA A 153 -7.90 2.37 5.28
CA ALA A 153 -9.02 2.28 6.19
C ALA A 153 -10.36 2.10 5.48
N ASP A 154 -11.22 1.26 6.03
CA ASP A 154 -12.60 1.07 5.60
C ASP A 154 -13.44 0.49 6.75
N ASP A 155 -14.74 0.78 6.75
CA ASP A 155 -15.73 0.20 7.67
C ASP A 155 -15.96 -1.31 7.40
N ASP A 156 -15.71 -1.78 6.17
CA ASP A 156 -16.02 -3.14 5.68
C ASP A 156 -14.78 -4.01 5.38
N PHE A 157 -13.58 -3.58 5.82
CA PHE A 157 -12.26 -4.24 5.68
C PHE A 157 -11.64 -4.21 4.26
N ARG A 158 -10.42 -3.69 4.16
CA ARG A 158 -9.53 -3.83 2.99
C ARG A 158 -8.28 -4.60 3.35
N GLU A 159 -7.81 -5.47 2.46
CA GLU A 159 -6.55 -6.19 2.66
C GLU A 159 -5.35 -5.23 2.66
N THR A 160 -4.43 -5.41 3.61
CA THR A 160 -3.15 -4.68 3.63
C THR A 160 -2.32 -5.02 2.39
N ALA A 161 -1.86 -4.00 1.69
CA ALA A 161 -0.97 -4.16 0.55
C ALA A 161 0.49 -4.01 0.99
N TYR A 162 1.30 -5.02 0.68
CA TYR A 162 2.74 -5.04 0.96
C TYR A 162 3.54 -4.76 -0.31
N PHE A 163 4.51 -3.84 -0.22
CA PHE A 163 5.47 -3.56 -1.27
C PHE A 163 6.90 -3.74 -0.73
N LEU A 164 7.73 -4.46 -1.48
CA LEU A 164 9.14 -4.65 -1.16
C LEU A 164 10.01 -3.82 -2.10
N LEU A 165 10.73 -2.87 -1.52
CA LEU A 165 11.65 -1.98 -2.19
C LEU A 165 13.09 -2.36 -1.87
N SER A 166 13.98 -2.10 -2.83
CA SER A 166 15.42 -2.13 -2.61
C SER A 166 15.98 -0.73 -2.78
N LEU A 167 16.63 -0.20 -1.74
CA LEU A 167 17.27 1.12 -1.75
C LEU A 167 18.65 1.04 -2.42
N GLU A 168 18.65 0.61 -3.68
CA GLU A 168 19.81 0.59 -4.56
C GLU A 168 19.82 1.79 -5.51
N ARG A 169 20.99 2.06 -6.11
CA ARG A 169 21.07 3.02 -7.22
C ARG A 169 20.21 2.55 -8.39
N PRO A 170 19.46 3.45 -9.05
CA PRO A 170 18.87 3.13 -10.35
C PRO A 170 19.99 2.87 -11.36
N GLY A 171 20.26 1.59 -11.65
CA GLY A 171 21.13 1.18 -12.74
C GLY A 171 22.15 0.11 -12.39
N ARG A 172 21.72 -1.16 -12.44
CA ARG A 172 22.31 -2.20 -13.30
C ARG A 172 21.32 -3.37 -13.35
N TYR A 173 20.33 -3.29 -14.24
CA TYR A 173 19.69 -4.51 -14.70
C TYR A 173 20.78 -5.42 -15.25
N ARG A 174 21.04 -6.55 -14.59
CA ARG A 174 21.75 -7.65 -15.21
C ARG A 174 20.84 -8.18 -16.32
N THR A 175 21.12 -7.81 -17.56
CA THR A 175 20.67 -8.60 -18.70
C THR A 175 21.28 -9.99 -18.53
N PHE A 176 20.45 -10.97 -18.17
CA PHE A 176 20.83 -12.37 -18.34
C PHE A 176 20.91 -12.60 -19.85
N ALA A 177 22.11 -12.92 -20.33
CA ALA A 177 22.36 -13.40 -21.68
C ALA A 177 22.15 -14.92 -21.74
#